data_AF-A0A081AHV6-F1
#
_entry.id   AF-A0A081AHV6-F1
#
_cell.length_a   1.000
_cell.length_b   1.000
_cell.length_c   1.000
_cell.angle_alpha   90.00
_cell.angle_beta   90.00
_cell.angle_gamma   90.00
#
_symmetry.space_group_name_H-M   'P 1'
#
loop_
_entity.id
_entity.type
_entity.pdbx_description
1 polymer ?
#
loop_
_entity_poly.entity_id
_entity_poly.type
_entity_poly.pdbx_seq_one_letter_code
_entity_poly.pdbx_strand_id
1 'polypeptide(L)'
;MAEDNDVLLSDQSPFPPLQLTFEEQQHCHDLSLQLLECTLHSYDERLAGITPRHHANLDSARWKLQKTQENASLYSERIRHVRADLHLPEDSWNDPTVLLMVGNIPGPLDEVMFGMSIPSFEALKVRVSTLGNQEIGGAMLARLVGPTDEKPFQNLSIFYMVSQLPWLVSKVVKPRDFVLLSASGVITTADGERIGYDLLQPAPLLQCPPLPKPMIRGKFMFGALYRQQEDGSVDVYIQQYVESMGNLMESFIISSTWQSLLGFFSSPLLAEHKKLQWCVANMKSARRRGIANELSRISMNCSMCSVVFGRAVRSRSNDQKNCVLCLASVCSNCREERVFKELAPHSKKKKLLIKKRQVFVCRPCLEFVQRHKAADIARSYIQEQLTPAASDSSGAGTWGLLYSDSMPTWSPTRSLSMSSESFECFGWDRDP
;
A
#
# COMPACT_ATOMS: atom_id res chain seq x y z
N MET A 1 -6.63 -34.29 -11.29
CA MET A 1 -7.40 -33.23 -10.61
C MET A 1 -6.82 -33.10 -9.22
N ALA A 2 -5.81 -32.24 -9.06
CA ALA A 2 -5.28 -31.93 -7.74
C ALA A 2 -6.26 -30.93 -7.12
N GLU A 3 -6.89 -31.32 -6.01
CA GLU A 3 -7.63 -30.37 -5.19
C GLU A 3 -6.64 -29.33 -4.68
N ASP A 4 -6.83 -28.10 -5.14
CA ASP A 4 -6.16 -26.90 -4.66
C ASP A 4 -6.59 -26.73 -3.19
N ASN A 5 -5.83 -27.33 -2.28
CA ASN A 5 -5.93 -27.05 -0.85
C ASN A 5 -5.34 -25.64 -0.63
N ASP A 6 -6.03 -24.63 -1.12
CA ASP A 6 -5.86 -23.24 -0.72
C ASP A 6 -6.16 -23.19 0.79
N VAL A 7 -5.11 -23.32 1.60
CA VAL A 7 -5.17 -23.12 3.04
C VAL A 7 -5.39 -21.63 3.28
N LEU A 8 -6.65 -21.21 3.17
CA LEU A 8 -7.10 -19.84 3.36
C LEU A 8 -6.66 -19.34 4.73
N LEU A 9 -5.74 -18.39 4.74
CA LEU A 9 -5.26 -17.70 5.93
C LEU A 9 -6.44 -17.09 6.73
N SER A 10 -6.30 -17.02 8.05
CA SER A 10 -7.32 -16.43 8.92
C SER A 10 -7.30 -14.91 8.80
N ASP A 11 -8.49 -14.31 8.66
CA ASP A 11 -8.70 -12.85 8.68
C ASP A 11 -9.13 -12.36 10.07
N GLN A 12 -8.82 -13.13 11.12
CA GLN A 12 -9.19 -12.82 12.50
C GLN A 12 -7.96 -12.77 13.39
N SER A 13 -7.99 -11.83 14.34
CA SER A 13 -7.02 -11.81 15.45
C SER A 13 -7.19 -13.06 16.31
N PRO A 14 -6.10 -13.77 16.66
CA PRO A 14 -6.14 -14.85 17.65
C PRO A 14 -6.10 -14.31 19.09
N PHE A 15 -5.92 -12.99 19.27
CA PHE A 15 -5.82 -12.33 20.56
C PHE A 15 -7.15 -11.65 20.92
N PRO A 16 -7.44 -11.50 22.23
CA PRO A 16 -8.54 -10.65 22.67
C PRO A 16 -8.36 -9.20 22.17
N PRO A 17 -9.43 -8.39 22.14
CA PRO A 17 -9.33 -6.97 21.82
C PRO A 17 -8.24 -6.29 22.64
N LEU A 18 -7.31 -5.63 21.97
CA LEU A 18 -6.14 -5.06 22.61
C LEU A 18 -6.55 -3.81 23.41
N GLN A 19 -6.27 -3.83 24.71
CA GLN A 19 -6.50 -2.71 25.63
C GLN A 19 -5.14 -2.25 26.13
N LEU A 20 -4.63 -1.15 25.56
CA LEU A 20 -3.31 -0.62 25.89
C LEU A 20 -3.42 0.48 26.95
N THR A 21 -2.58 0.41 27.98
CA THR A 21 -2.42 1.51 28.93
C THR A 21 -1.77 2.72 28.27
N PHE A 22 -1.85 3.88 28.92
CA PHE A 22 -1.13 5.06 28.43
C PHE A 22 0.38 4.82 28.34
N GLU A 23 0.98 4.12 29.32
CA GLU A 23 2.42 3.81 29.27
C GLU A 23 2.77 2.89 28.10
N GLU A 24 1.93 1.90 27.79
CA GLU A 24 2.15 0.99 26.65
C GLU A 24 2.03 1.72 25.30
N GLN A 25 1.08 2.65 25.18
CA GLN A 25 0.93 3.48 23.99
C GLN A 25 2.13 4.42 23.81
N GLN A 26 2.58 5.06 24.90
CA GLN A 26 3.77 5.90 24.90
C GLN A 26 5.03 5.09 24.53
N HIS A 27 5.18 3.89 25.09
CA HIS A 27 6.30 3.02 24.76
C HIS A 27 6.32 2.64 23.27
N CYS A 28 5.17 2.34 22.68
CA CYS A 28 5.08 2.11 21.23
C CYS A 28 5.51 3.36 20.43
N HIS A 29 5.10 4.54 20.86
CA HIS A 29 5.52 5.79 20.22
C HIS A 29 7.03 5.99 20.28
N ASP A 30 7.63 5.81 21.46
CA ASP A 30 9.07 5.96 21.68
C ASP A 30 9.89 4.96 20.85
N LEU A 31 9.45 3.70 20.78
CA LEU A 31 10.07 2.69 19.91
C LEU A 31 10.05 3.10 18.44
N SER A 32 8.95 3.69 17.96
CA SER A 32 8.86 4.17 16.58
C SER A 32 9.78 5.35 16.30
N LEU A 33 9.93 6.28 17.25
CA LEU A 33 10.87 7.39 17.13
C LEU A 33 12.32 6.92 17.14
N GLN A 34 12.69 6.01 18.05
CA GLN A 34 14.04 5.45 18.11
C GLN A 34 14.43 4.77 16.80
N LEU A 35 13.53 3.96 16.22
CA LEU A 35 13.78 3.33 14.93
C LEU A 35 13.92 4.38 13.80
N LEU A 36 13.11 5.44 13.81
CA LEU A 36 13.23 6.53 12.84
C LEU A 36 14.60 7.22 12.94
N GLU A 37 15.01 7.60 14.15
CA GLU A 37 16.28 8.27 14.43
C GLU A 37 17.47 7.40 14.00
N CYS A 38 17.46 6.10 14.31
CA CYS A 38 18.51 5.18 13.89
C CYS A 38 18.58 5.03 12.36
N THR A 39 17.42 4.99 11.70
CA THR A 39 17.34 4.87 10.24
C THR A 39 17.84 6.15 9.55
N LEU A 40 17.49 7.33 10.09
CA LEU A 40 17.98 8.62 9.61
C LEU A 40 19.49 8.74 9.80
N HIS A 41 20.02 8.34 10.96
CA HIS A 41 21.45 8.35 11.21
C HIS A 41 22.22 7.47 10.20
N SER A 42 21.73 6.24 9.98
CA SER A 42 22.32 5.31 8.99
C SER A 42 22.24 5.86 7.57
N TYR A 43 21.19 6.60 7.26
CA TYR A 43 21.02 7.29 5.98
C TYR A 43 22.01 8.44 5.80
N ASP A 44 22.23 9.26 6.84
CA ASP A 44 23.17 10.37 6.80
C ASP A 44 24.63 9.87 6.69
N GLU A 45 24.98 8.77 7.36
CA GLU A 45 26.28 8.11 7.18
C GLU A 45 26.53 7.67 5.74
N ARG A 46 25.48 7.21 5.04
CA ARG A 46 25.56 6.91 3.59
C ARG A 46 25.82 8.17 2.77
N LEU A 47 25.26 9.32 3.17
CA LEU A 47 25.37 10.59 2.45
C LEU A 47 26.68 11.35 2.72
N ALA A 48 27.35 11.13 3.85
CA ALA A 48 28.53 11.87 4.32
C ALA A 48 29.79 11.80 3.43
N GLY A 49 29.70 11.24 2.22
CA GLY A 49 30.77 11.27 1.21
C GLY A 49 30.81 12.57 0.40
N ILE A 50 32.00 12.97 -0.05
CA ILE A 50 32.31 14.19 -0.83
C ILE A 50 31.50 14.30 -2.15
N THR A 51 30.90 13.21 -2.61
CA THR A 51 29.95 13.17 -3.73
C THR A 51 28.73 12.33 -3.35
N PRO A 52 27.50 12.70 -3.77
CA PRO A 52 26.34 11.84 -3.62
C PRO A 52 26.65 10.51 -4.29
N ARG A 53 26.91 9.48 -3.48
CA ARG A 53 27.30 8.17 -4.01
C ARG A 53 26.10 7.63 -4.76
N HIS A 54 26.27 7.42 -6.07
CA HIS A 54 25.34 6.62 -6.86
C HIS A 54 25.01 5.34 -6.07
N HIS A 55 23.76 4.87 -6.14
CA HIS A 55 23.25 3.71 -5.39
C HIS A 55 24.10 2.42 -5.49
N ALA A 56 25.09 2.41 -6.39
CA ALA A 56 26.08 1.36 -6.63
C ALA A 56 27.36 1.39 -5.72
N ASN A 57 27.67 2.50 -5.04
CA ASN A 57 29.01 2.74 -4.47
C ASN A 57 29.04 2.79 -2.92
N LEU A 58 28.41 1.83 -2.25
CA LEU A 58 28.53 1.66 -0.80
C LEU A 58 29.90 1.08 -0.42
N ASP A 59 30.30 1.26 0.85
CA ASP A 59 31.54 0.68 1.37
C ASP A 59 31.55 -0.85 1.18
N SER A 60 32.46 -1.33 0.34
CA SER A 60 32.63 -2.75 0.03
C SER A 60 33.27 -3.54 1.17
N ALA A 61 33.74 -2.92 2.25
CA ALA A 61 34.11 -3.66 3.46
C ALA A 61 32.84 -4.12 4.20
N ARG A 62 31.86 -3.23 4.40
CA ARG A 62 30.59 -3.55 5.07
C ARG A 62 29.55 -4.21 4.15
N TRP A 63 29.35 -3.71 2.93
CA TRP A 63 28.19 -4.05 2.09
C TRP A 63 28.55 -4.89 0.87
N LYS A 64 27.96 -6.10 0.76
CA LYS A 64 28.08 -6.98 -0.41
C LYS A 64 26.90 -6.75 -1.34
N LEU A 65 27.14 -6.25 -2.55
CA LEU A 65 26.13 -6.15 -3.59
C LEU A 65 25.61 -7.55 -3.94
N GLN A 66 24.29 -7.73 -3.89
CA GLN A 66 23.62 -8.99 -4.20
C GLN A 66 22.93 -8.94 -5.56
N LYS A 67 22.13 -7.90 -5.80
CA LYS A 67 21.31 -7.74 -7.00
C LYS A 67 21.16 -6.26 -7.36
N THR A 68 21.02 -5.98 -8.65
CA THR A 68 20.65 -4.65 -9.18
C THR A 68 19.61 -4.85 -10.28
N GLN A 69 18.59 -3.99 -10.30
CA GLN A 69 17.62 -3.91 -11.38
C GLN A 69 17.20 -2.45 -11.55
N GLU A 70 17.32 -1.94 -12.79
CA GLU A 70 16.90 -0.59 -13.18
C GLU A 70 17.42 0.49 -12.24
N ASN A 71 16.57 0.93 -11.31
CA ASN A 71 16.74 2.02 -10.37
C ASN A 71 16.94 1.56 -8.92
N ALA A 72 17.20 0.27 -8.66
CA ALA A 72 17.36 -0.28 -7.32
C ALA A 72 18.51 -1.30 -7.21
N SER A 73 19.24 -1.22 -6.08
CA SER A 73 20.31 -2.15 -5.73
C SER A 73 20.12 -2.68 -4.31
N LEU A 74 20.29 -3.99 -4.15
CA LEU A 74 20.22 -4.70 -2.87
C LEU A 74 21.61 -5.16 -2.43
N TYR A 75 21.91 -4.88 -1.17
CA TYR A 75 23.14 -5.25 -0.49
C TYR A 75 22.83 -6.11 0.73
N SER A 76 23.75 -7.00 1.07
CA SER A 76 23.77 -7.70 2.35
C SER A 76 24.99 -7.27 3.16
N GLU A 77 24.83 -7.15 4.46
CA GLU A 77 25.96 -6.84 5.34
C GLU A 77 26.92 -8.05 5.44
N ARG A 78 28.23 -7.79 5.34
CA ARG A 78 29.28 -8.80 5.51
C ARG A 78 29.61 -9.03 6.98
N ILE A 79 29.55 -7.99 7.80
CA ILE A 79 30.03 -7.98 9.18
C ILE A 79 28.84 -8.16 10.13
N ARG A 80 28.66 -9.38 10.65
CA ARG A 80 27.54 -9.71 11.54
C ARG A 80 27.77 -9.40 13.03
N HIS A 81 28.99 -9.00 13.40
CA HIS A 81 29.40 -8.87 14.82
C HIS A 81 29.47 -7.42 15.33
N VAL A 82 29.42 -6.42 14.43
CA VAL A 82 29.33 -5.00 14.80
C VAL A 82 27.84 -4.64 14.79
N ARG A 83 27.11 -5.09 15.83
CA ARG A 83 25.66 -4.84 15.99
C ARG A 83 25.35 -3.82 17.08
N ALA A 84 26.39 -3.24 17.68
CA ALA A 84 26.27 -2.27 18.78
C ALA A 84 25.80 -0.87 18.31
N ASP A 85 25.82 -0.62 17.00
CA ASP A 85 25.37 0.60 16.32
C ASP A 85 23.85 0.64 16.09
N LEU A 86 23.18 -0.50 16.18
CA LEU A 86 21.76 -0.63 15.92
C LEU A 86 21.08 -0.75 17.27
N HIS A 87 20.41 0.30 17.73
CA HIS A 87 19.51 0.28 18.89
C HIS A 87 18.28 -0.60 18.60
N LEU A 88 18.50 -1.86 18.24
CA LEU A 88 17.48 -2.88 18.08
C LEU A 88 16.76 -2.99 19.42
N PRO A 89 15.42 -2.95 19.44
CA PRO A 89 14.65 -3.20 20.64
C PRO A 89 15.02 -4.59 21.19
N GLU A 90 15.66 -4.59 22.34
CA GLU A 90 16.18 -5.74 23.12
C GLU A 90 17.28 -6.61 22.47
N ASP A 91 18.18 -7.09 23.34
CA ASP A 91 19.31 -8.01 23.12
C ASP A 91 18.91 -9.43 22.65
N SER A 92 17.81 -9.60 21.90
CA SER A 92 17.16 -10.90 21.66
C SER A 92 17.05 -11.34 20.19
N TRP A 93 17.85 -10.74 19.28
CA TRP A 93 17.90 -11.12 17.87
C TRP A 93 18.94 -12.23 17.62
N ASN A 94 18.52 -13.39 17.09
CA ASN A 94 19.43 -14.50 16.79
C ASN A 94 19.96 -14.45 15.35
N ASP A 95 21.18 -13.92 15.20
CA ASP A 95 21.88 -13.80 13.90
C ASP A 95 21.02 -13.23 12.74
N PRO A 96 20.44 -12.02 12.89
CA PRO A 96 19.67 -11.41 11.82
C PRO A 96 20.52 -11.18 10.56
N THR A 97 19.92 -11.48 9.41
CA THR A 97 20.42 -11.04 8.10
C THR A 97 20.03 -9.58 7.91
N VAL A 98 21.02 -8.71 7.68
CA VAL A 98 20.83 -7.28 7.42
C VAL A 98 20.93 -7.02 5.93
N LEU A 99 19.89 -6.41 5.38
CA LEU A 99 19.75 -6.12 3.97
C LEU A 99 19.47 -4.63 3.78
N LEU A 100 20.18 -4.02 2.85
CA LEU A 100 20.02 -2.61 2.49
C LEU A 100 19.63 -2.52 1.03
N MET A 101 18.50 -1.88 0.76
CA MET A 101 18.07 -1.56 -0.59
C MET A 101 18.06 -0.04 -0.79
N VAL A 102 18.72 0.39 -1.86
CA VAL A 102 18.84 1.80 -2.23
C VAL A 102 18.46 2.00 -3.68
N GLY A 103 17.95 3.18 -4.01
CA GLY A 103 17.56 3.49 -5.38
C GLY A 103 16.78 4.78 -5.50
N ASN A 104 16.08 4.95 -6.62
CA ASN A 104 15.29 6.14 -6.90
C ASN A 104 13.89 5.78 -7.43
N ILE A 105 12.86 6.52 -7.04
CA ILE A 105 11.52 6.40 -7.61
C ILE A 105 11.21 7.66 -8.42
N PRO A 106 10.81 7.54 -9.70
CA PRO A 106 10.33 8.68 -10.47
C PRO A 106 8.93 9.09 -9.98
N GLY A 107 8.78 10.36 -9.64
CA GLY A 107 7.52 10.95 -9.21
C GLY A 107 7.57 11.48 -7.78
N PRO A 108 6.55 12.25 -7.38
CA PRO A 108 6.62 13.04 -6.16
C PRO A 108 6.41 12.19 -4.90
N LEU A 109 7.01 12.64 -3.80
CA LEU A 109 6.95 12.00 -2.49
C LEU A 109 5.52 11.63 -2.05
N ASP A 110 4.55 12.51 -2.31
CA ASP A 110 3.16 12.27 -1.91
C ASP A 110 2.54 11.06 -2.62
N GLU A 111 2.95 10.73 -3.85
CA GLU A 111 2.52 9.52 -4.54
C GLU A 111 3.10 8.27 -3.87
N VAL A 112 4.39 8.32 -3.51
CA VAL A 112 5.06 7.23 -2.80
C VAL A 112 4.36 6.97 -1.47
N MET A 113 4.15 8.01 -0.66
CA MET A 113 3.49 7.90 0.64
C MET A 113 2.03 7.43 0.52
N PHE A 114 1.30 7.93 -0.47
CA PHE A 114 -0.07 7.50 -0.71
C PHE A 114 -0.15 6.06 -1.20
N GLY A 115 0.75 5.63 -2.07
CA GLY A 115 0.89 4.24 -2.51
C GLY A 115 1.16 3.31 -1.34
N MET A 116 2.10 3.70 -0.46
CA MET A 116 2.54 2.89 0.68
C MET A 116 1.57 2.87 1.86
N SER A 117 0.65 3.85 1.97
CA SER A 117 -0.29 3.95 3.09
C SER A 117 -1.10 2.67 3.33
N ILE A 118 -1.23 2.29 4.61
CA ILE A 118 -1.97 1.11 5.07
C ILE A 118 -3.03 1.50 6.09
N PRO A 119 -4.14 2.15 5.66
CA PRO A 119 -5.18 2.58 6.58
C PRO A 119 -5.87 1.38 7.27
N SER A 120 -5.85 0.18 6.71
CA SER A 120 -6.41 -1.02 7.34
C SER A 120 -5.61 -2.27 6.97
N PHE A 121 -5.91 -3.39 7.63
CA PHE A 121 -5.27 -4.66 7.32
C PHE A 121 -5.63 -5.16 5.91
N GLU A 122 -6.83 -4.86 5.44
CA GLU A 122 -7.30 -5.10 4.07
C GLU A 122 -6.43 -4.37 3.04
N ALA A 123 -6.09 -3.11 3.31
CA ALA A 123 -5.18 -2.34 2.46
C ALA A 123 -3.77 -2.95 2.44
N LEU A 124 -3.29 -3.45 3.59
CA LEU A 124 -2.03 -4.18 3.69
C LEU A 124 -2.07 -5.49 2.87
N LYS A 125 -3.16 -6.27 2.91
CA LYS A 125 -3.35 -7.47 2.07
C LYS A 125 -3.24 -7.14 0.58
N VAL A 126 -3.92 -6.07 0.15
CA VAL A 126 -3.87 -5.62 -1.27
C VAL A 126 -2.45 -5.16 -1.63
N ARG A 127 -1.78 -4.41 -0.76
CA ARG A 127 -0.39 -3.96 -0.97
C ARG A 127 0.56 -5.14 -1.17
N VAL A 128 0.57 -6.08 -0.21
CA VAL A 128 1.46 -7.26 -0.26
C VAL A 128 1.17 -8.16 -1.46
N SER A 129 -0.10 -8.37 -1.80
CA SER A 129 -0.44 -9.15 -2.99
C SER A 129 -0.08 -8.42 -4.28
N THR A 130 -0.32 -7.12 -4.38
CA THR A 130 -0.01 -6.36 -5.60
C THR A 130 1.48 -6.31 -5.86
N LEU A 131 2.28 -6.08 -4.82
CA LEU A 131 3.72 -5.86 -4.93
C LEU A 131 4.56 -7.13 -4.87
N GLY A 132 4.23 -8.05 -3.95
CA GLY A 132 5.02 -9.27 -3.70
C GLY A 132 4.38 -10.55 -4.23
N ASN A 133 3.20 -10.45 -4.86
CA ASN A 133 2.38 -11.60 -5.27
C ASN A 133 2.17 -12.63 -4.16
N GLN A 134 2.06 -12.16 -2.92
CA GLN A 134 1.91 -12.97 -1.73
C GLN A 134 0.57 -12.69 -1.05
N GLU A 135 -0.04 -13.74 -0.51
CA GLU A 135 -1.23 -13.60 0.32
C GLU A 135 -0.85 -13.66 1.80
N ILE A 136 -1.48 -12.78 2.57
CA ILE A 136 -1.32 -12.70 4.03
C ILE A 136 -2.70 -12.69 4.67
N GLY A 137 -2.78 -13.21 5.89
CA GLY A 137 -3.95 -13.08 6.76
C GLY A 137 -3.56 -12.38 8.06
N GLY A 138 -4.55 -11.96 8.83
CA GLY A 138 -4.34 -11.23 10.06
C GLY A 138 -5.41 -10.17 10.31
N ALA A 139 -5.10 -9.22 11.19
CA ALA A 139 -6.02 -8.18 11.60
C ALA A 139 -5.27 -6.97 12.15
N MET A 140 -5.87 -5.79 12.01
CA MET A 140 -5.45 -4.60 12.75
C MET A 140 -5.84 -4.79 14.22
N LEU A 141 -4.88 -4.66 15.15
CA LEU A 141 -5.11 -4.84 16.58
C LEU A 141 -5.44 -3.52 17.28
N ALA A 142 -4.71 -2.45 16.94
CA ALA A 142 -4.95 -1.11 17.45
C ALA A 142 -4.43 -0.05 16.48
N ARG A 143 -5.03 1.14 16.52
CA ARG A 143 -4.53 2.35 15.86
C ARG A 143 -4.28 3.39 16.93
N LEU A 144 -3.01 3.73 17.16
CA LEU A 144 -2.58 4.64 18.21
C LEU A 144 -2.58 6.08 17.70
N VAL A 145 -2.11 6.29 16.47
CA VAL A 145 -2.12 7.59 15.80
C VAL A 145 -2.64 7.41 14.38
N GLY A 146 -3.58 8.26 14.00
CA GLY A 146 -4.17 8.29 12.66
C GLY A 146 -3.72 9.49 11.84
N PRO A 147 -4.10 9.52 10.55
CA PRO A 147 -3.83 10.65 9.67
C PRO A 147 -4.65 11.88 10.09
N THR A 148 -4.10 13.07 9.85
CA THR A 148 -4.77 14.36 10.06
C THR A 148 -4.74 15.20 8.78
N ASP A 149 -5.49 16.30 8.73
CA ASP A 149 -5.52 17.18 7.55
C ASP A 149 -4.12 17.73 7.20
N GLU A 150 -3.35 18.10 8.24
CA GLU A 150 -1.97 18.55 8.13
C GLU A 150 -0.99 17.41 7.82
N LYS A 151 -1.22 16.22 8.41
CA LYS A 151 -0.36 15.05 8.25
C LYS A 151 -1.15 13.86 7.67
N PRO A 152 -1.49 13.89 6.37
CA PRO A 152 -2.41 12.93 5.76
C PRO A 152 -1.85 11.51 5.62
N PHE A 153 -0.53 11.34 5.77
CA PHE A 153 0.15 10.04 5.70
C PHE A 153 0.61 9.53 7.08
N GLN A 154 0.25 10.22 8.15
CA GLN A 154 0.61 9.82 9.50
C GLN A 154 -0.14 8.55 9.91
N ASN A 155 0.58 7.59 10.45
CA ASN A 155 0.03 6.37 11.00
C ASN A 155 0.94 5.86 12.11
N LEU A 156 0.35 5.38 13.21
CA LEU A 156 0.98 4.51 14.19
C LEU A 156 -0.04 3.45 14.56
N SER A 157 0.21 2.20 14.15
CA SER A 157 -0.75 1.11 14.31
C SER A 157 -0.06 -0.19 14.68
N ILE A 158 -0.80 -1.06 15.36
CA ILE A 158 -0.38 -2.41 15.73
C ILE A 158 -1.23 -3.40 14.95
N PHE A 159 -0.60 -4.36 14.29
CA PHE A 159 -1.32 -5.42 13.59
C PHE A 159 -0.70 -6.79 13.80
N TYR A 160 -1.57 -7.79 13.71
CA TYR A 160 -1.21 -9.19 13.64
C TYR A 160 -1.19 -9.63 12.19
N MET A 161 -0.18 -10.40 11.80
CA MET A 161 -0.04 -10.93 10.46
C MET A 161 0.42 -12.38 10.48
N VAL A 162 -0.14 -13.19 9.60
CA VAL A 162 0.33 -14.53 9.27
C VAL A 162 0.69 -14.54 7.80
N SER A 163 1.87 -15.06 7.51
CA SER A 163 2.34 -15.28 6.15
C SER A 163 2.54 -16.77 5.93
N GLN A 164 2.03 -17.29 4.83
CA GLN A 164 2.43 -18.60 4.33
C GLN A 164 3.60 -18.44 3.37
N LEU A 165 4.63 -19.26 3.56
CA LEU A 165 5.71 -19.37 2.59
C LEU A 165 5.25 -20.25 1.42
N PRO A 166 5.87 -20.11 0.22
CA PRO A 166 5.53 -20.94 -0.93
C PRO A 166 5.54 -22.44 -0.61
N TRP A 167 4.65 -23.21 -1.25
CA TRP A 167 4.44 -24.64 -0.96
C TRP A 167 5.72 -25.48 -1.06
N LEU A 168 6.67 -25.06 -1.90
CA LEU A 168 7.97 -25.71 -2.08
C LEU A 168 8.83 -25.70 -0.81
N VAL A 169 8.66 -24.70 0.07
CA VAL A 169 9.39 -24.55 1.34
C VAL A 169 8.51 -24.78 2.57
N SER A 170 7.18 -24.80 2.43
CA SER A 170 6.24 -24.95 3.55
C SER A 170 6.33 -26.31 4.26
N LYS A 171 6.88 -27.35 3.60
CA LYS A 171 7.14 -28.66 4.23
C LYS A 171 8.35 -28.66 5.18
N VAL A 172 9.23 -27.68 5.06
CA VAL A 172 10.48 -27.58 5.85
C VAL A 172 10.42 -26.40 6.82
N VAL A 173 9.67 -25.35 6.48
CA VAL A 173 9.56 -24.13 7.28
C VAL A 173 8.21 -24.09 7.99
N LYS A 174 8.27 -24.00 9.32
CA LYS A 174 7.08 -23.86 10.16
C LYS A 174 6.33 -22.55 9.85
N PRO A 175 4.99 -22.52 9.98
CA PRO A 175 4.21 -21.31 9.77
C PRO A 175 4.63 -20.23 10.78
N ARG A 176 4.57 -18.97 10.34
CA ARG A 176 4.98 -17.82 11.14
C ARG A 176 3.87 -16.81 11.31
N ASP A 177 3.73 -16.35 12.54
CA ASP A 177 2.93 -15.20 12.91
C ASP A 177 3.83 -14.03 13.32
N PHE A 178 3.28 -12.83 13.20
CA PHE A 178 3.94 -11.58 13.52
C PHE A 178 2.96 -10.68 14.25
N VAL A 179 3.46 -9.97 15.26
CA VAL A 179 2.76 -8.87 15.93
C VAL A 179 3.66 -7.66 15.75
N LEU A 180 3.19 -6.68 14.98
CA LEU A 180 4.03 -5.64 14.43
C LEU A 180 3.47 -4.26 14.75
N LEU A 181 4.37 -3.37 15.12
CA LEU A 181 4.16 -1.94 15.22
C LEU A 181 4.59 -1.32 13.89
N SER A 182 3.68 -0.57 13.27
CA SER A 182 3.93 0.17 12.03
C SER A 182 3.76 1.66 12.25
N ALA A 183 4.72 2.43 11.76
CA ALA A 183 4.67 3.88 11.77
C ALA A 183 5.01 4.44 10.39
N SER A 184 4.25 5.42 9.93
CA SER A 184 4.57 6.13 8.69
C SER A 184 4.22 7.61 8.80
N GLY A 185 4.84 8.42 7.96
CA GLY A 185 4.59 9.86 7.93
C GLY A 185 5.58 10.61 7.06
N VAL A 186 5.54 11.94 7.14
CA VAL A 186 6.49 12.82 6.47
C VAL A 186 7.04 13.78 7.52
N ILE A 187 8.37 13.89 7.58
CA ILE A 187 9.09 14.90 8.36
C ILE A 187 9.68 15.94 7.42
N THR A 188 9.94 17.13 7.97
CA THR A 188 10.66 18.20 7.27
C THR A 188 11.92 18.50 8.07
N THR A 189 13.09 18.45 7.43
CA THR A 189 14.38 18.76 8.07
C THR A 189 14.50 20.26 8.36
N ALA A 190 15.52 20.64 9.14
CA ALA A 190 15.82 22.06 9.38
C ALA A 190 16.11 22.83 8.08
N ASP A 191 16.66 22.15 7.07
CA ASP A 191 16.97 22.69 5.75
C ASP A 191 15.73 22.72 4.81
N GLY A 192 14.56 22.32 5.30
CA GLY A 192 13.31 22.32 4.53
C GLY A 192 13.10 21.09 3.66
N GLU A 193 13.96 20.07 3.77
CA GLU A 193 13.83 18.85 2.97
C GLU A 193 12.72 17.95 3.50
N ARG A 194 11.89 17.41 2.60
CA ARG A 194 10.82 16.49 2.97
C ARG A 194 11.29 15.05 2.87
N ILE A 195 11.16 14.31 3.97
CA ILE A 195 11.49 12.89 4.05
C ILE A 195 10.25 12.14 4.51
N GLY A 196 9.73 11.28 3.64
CA GLY A 196 8.74 10.28 4.01
C GLY A 196 9.39 9.10 4.73
N TYR A 197 8.69 8.48 5.66
CA TYR A 197 9.14 7.27 6.34
C TYR A 197 8.04 6.20 6.40
N ASP A 198 8.42 4.92 6.26
CA ASP A 198 7.61 3.74 6.55
C ASP A 198 8.44 2.80 7.42
N LEU A 199 7.98 2.53 8.62
CA LEU A 199 8.67 1.76 9.65
C LEU A 199 7.82 0.58 10.05
N LEU A 200 8.49 -0.55 10.30
CA LEU A 200 7.85 -1.75 10.79
C LEU A 200 8.79 -2.48 11.74
N GLN A 201 8.31 -2.83 12.93
CA GLN A 201 9.10 -3.57 13.92
C GLN A 201 8.21 -4.48 14.77
N PRO A 202 8.77 -5.50 15.44
CA PRO A 202 8.02 -6.28 16.41
C PRO A 202 7.44 -5.39 17.52
N ALA A 203 6.18 -5.61 17.89
CA ALA A 203 5.57 -4.93 19.04
C ALA A 203 5.71 -5.80 20.31
N PRO A 204 6.41 -5.34 21.36
CA PRO A 204 6.58 -6.09 22.59
C PRO A 204 5.32 -5.99 23.49
N LEU A 205 4.29 -6.78 23.16
CA LEU A 205 3.01 -6.77 23.87
C LEU A 205 2.77 -8.09 24.62
N LEU A 206 2.60 -8.00 25.93
CA LEU A 206 2.28 -9.16 26.79
C LEU A 206 0.89 -9.75 26.48
N GLN A 207 -0.04 -8.91 26.00
CA GLN A 207 -1.39 -9.30 25.58
C GLN A 207 -1.39 -10.14 24.29
N CYS A 208 -0.27 -10.20 23.57
CA CYS A 208 -0.12 -10.95 22.33
C CYS A 208 0.97 -12.04 22.44
N PRO A 209 0.80 -13.03 23.34
CA PRO A 209 1.80 -14.06 23.56
C PRO A 209 2.02 -14.91 22.29
N PRO A 210 3.16 -15.61 22.15
CA PRO A 210 3.37 -16.57 21.07
C PRO A 210 2.26 -17.62 21.02
N LEU A 211 1.80 -17.93 19.80
CA LEU A 211 0.76 -18.93 19.60
C LEU A 211 1.28 -20.36 19.87
N PRO A 212 0.40 -21.32 20.18
CA PRO A 212 0.79 -22.72 20.34
C PRO A 212 1.50 -23.28 19.10
N LYS A 213 2.39 -24.25 19.32
CA LYS A 213 3.05 -25.01 18.23
C LYS A 213 1.98 -25.60 17.29
N PRO A 214 2.22 -25.65 15.96
CA PRO A 214 3.52 -25.47 15.30
C PRO A 214 3.88 -24.02 14.91
N MET A 215 3.06 -23.03 15.27
CA MET A 215 3.33 -21.62 14.94
C MET A 215 4.61 -21.11 15.60
N ILE A 216 5.38 -20.30 14.88
CA ILE A 216 6.56 -19.59 15.39
C ILE A 216 6.37 -18.09 15.24
N ARG A 217 6.52 -17.35 16.35
CA ARG A 217 6.61 -15.89 16.34
C ARG A 217 7.85 -15.46 15.58
N GLY A 218 7.67 -14.93 14.37
CA GLY A 218 8.75 -14.40 13.56
C GLY A 218 9.16 -13.01 14.04
N LYS A 219 10.42 -12.66 13.80
CA LYS A 219 10.97 -11.32 14.02
C LYS A 219 11.53 -10.79 12.70
N PHE A 220 11.01 -9.65 12.27
CA PHE A 220 11.62 -8.84 11.23
C PHE A 220 11.32 -7.38 11.49
N MET A 221 12.20 -6.53 11.00
CA MET A 221 12.12 -5.08 11.15
C MET A 221 12.57 -4.42 9.87
N PHE A 222 12.01 -3.28 9.52
CA PHE A 222 12.62 -2.39 8.54
C PHE A 222 12.37 -0.92 8.87
N GLY A 223 13.31 -0.09 8.42
CA GLY A 223 13.12 1.35 8.27
C GLY A 223 13.29 1.73 6.81
N ALA A 224 12.28 2.38 6.23
CA ALA A 224 12.30 2.91 4.88
C ALA A 224 12.20 4.44 4.91
N LEU A 225 13.06 5.11 4.16
CA LEU A 225 13.10 6.55 3.97
C LEU A 225 12.93 6.90 2.49
N TYR A 226 12.18 7.96 2.25
CA TYR A 226 11.83 8.50 0.94
C TYR A 226 12.15 9.99 0.92
N ARG A 227 13.36 10.35 0.48
CA ARG A 227 13.80 11.75 0.43
C ARG A 227 13.40 12.37 -0.89
N GLN A 228 12.63 13.45 -0.83
CA GLN A 228 12.27 14.23 -2.02
C GLN A 228 13.50 14.92 -2.59
N GLN A 229 13.74 14.79 -3.91
CA GLN A 229 14.83 15.43 -4.63
C GLN A 229 14.34 16.66 -5.41
N GLU A 230 15.27 17.55 -5.78
CA GLU A 230 14.96 18.79 -6.51
C GLU A 230 14.33 18.55 -7.88
N ASP A 231 14.69 17.45 -8.55
CA ASP A 231 14.15 17.05 -9.84
C ASP A 231 12.73 16.44 -9.76
N GLY A 232 12.16 16.39 -8.55
CA GLY A 232 10.83 15.83 -8.28
C GLY A 232 10.81 14.32 -8.14
N SER A 233 11.95 13.64 -8.23
CA SER A 233 12.09 12.22 -7.91
C SER A 233 12.32 11.99 -6.40
N VAL A 234 12.38 10.73 -5.99
CA VAL A 234 12.53 10.33 -4.58
C VAL A 234 13.70 9.38 -4.43
N ASP A 235 14.72 9.75 -3.64
CA ASP A 235 15.77 8.81 -3.21
C ASP A 235 15.19 7.88 -2.13
N VAL A 236 15.47 6.60 -2.28
CA VAL A 236 14.94 5.54 -1.44
C VAL A 236 16.07 4.86 -0.70
N TYR A 237 15.88 4.71 0.62
CA TYR A 237 16.75 3.94 1.49
C TYR A 237 15.90 3.01 2.33
N ILE A 238 16.13 1.71 2.25
CA ILE A 238 15.40 0.71 3.03
C ILE A 238 16.39 -0.23 3.68
N GLN A 239 16.43 -0.22 5.00
CA GLN A 239 17.24 -1.15 5.78
C GLN A 239 16.33 -2.14 6.48
N GLN A 240 16.57 -3.43 6.28
CA GLN A 240 15.75 -4.52 6.79
C GLN A 240 16.59 -5.52 7.58
N TYR A 241 16.02 -5.99 8.68
CA TYR A 241 16.54 -7.02 9.57
C TYR A 241 15.61 -8.22 9.53
N VAL A 242 16.14 -9.39 9.18
CA VAL A 242 15.37 -10.62 9.11
C VAL A 242 16.03 -11.69 9.95
N GLU A 243 15.36 -12.16 10.99
CA GLU A 243 15.84 -13.29 11.78
C GLU A 243 15.53 -14.60 11.05
N SER A 244 16.58 -15.36 10.72
CA SER A 244 16.44 -16.69 10.13
C SER A 244 16.02 -17.68 11.22
N MET A 245 14.73 -17.69 11.55
CA MET A 245 14.15 -18.57 12.59
C MET A 245 14.02 -20.03 12.10
N GLY A 246 15.14 -20.65 11.68
CA GLY A 246 15.23 -22.03 11.18
C GLY A 246 16.30 -22.23 10.10
N ASN A 247 16.31 -23.42 9.47
CA ASN A 247 17.30 -23.82 8.45
C ASN A 247 17.05 -23.19 7.06
N LEU A 248 16.62 -21.94 7.00
CA LEU A 248 16.47 -21.24 5.73
C LEU A 248 17.86 -20.90 5.17
N MET A 249 18.12 -21.27 3.92
CA MET A 249 19.34 -20.85 3.24
C MET A 249 19.34 -19.32 3.10
N GLU A 250 20.47 -18.69 3.41
CA GLU A 250 20.64 -17.23 3.30
C GLU A 250 20.29 -16.71 1.90
N SER A 251 20.61 -17.46 0.85
CA SER A 251 20.25 -17.14 -0.54
C SER A 251 18.75 -17.07 -0.79
N PHE A 252 17.95 -17.89 -0.08
CA PHE A 252 16.49 -17.84 -0.12
C PHE A 252 15.96 -16.59 0.58
N ILE A 253 16.52 -16.24 1.74
CA ILE A 253 16.17 -15.02 2.48
C ILE A 253 16.44 -13.79 1.60
N ILE A 254 17.66 -13.67 1.06
CA ILE A 254 18.05 -12.57 0.17
C ILE A 254 17.11 -12.50 -1.04
N SER A 255 16.78 -13.63 -1.66
CA SER A 255 15.91 -13.64 -2.84
C SER A 255 14.46 -13.30 -2.52
N SER A 256 13.93 -13.76 -1.38
CA SER A 256 12.59 -13.40 -0.91
C SER A 256 12.53 -11.92 -0.58
N THR A 257 13.50 -11.40 0.19
CA THR A 257 13.58 -9.99 0.56
C THR A 257 13.73 -9.10 -0.67
N TRP A 258 14.54 -9.47 -1.66
CA TRP A 258 14.64 -8.75 -2.93
C TRP A 258 13.27 -8.51 -3.58
N GLN A 259 12.44 -9.56 -3.68
CA GLN A 259 11.11 -9.44 -4.28
C GLN A 259 10.18 -8.56 -3.42
N SER A 260 10.23 -8.70 -2.09
CA SER A 260 9.44 -7.86 -1.18
C SER A 260 9.83 -6.38 -1.25
N LEU A 261 11.14 -6.08 -1.29
CA LEU A 261 11.64 -4.71 -1.29
C LEU A 261 11.47 -4.01 -2.65
N LEU A 262 11.58 -4.73 -3.77
CA LEU A 262 11.26 -4.18 -5.10
C LEU A 262 9.84 -3.60 -5.19
N GLY A 263 8.92 -4.19 -4.42
CA GLY A 263 7.56 -3.68 -4.28
C GLY A 263 7.49 -2.20 -3.90
N PHE A 264 8.35 -1.73 -3.01
CA PHE A 264 8.36 -0.35 -2.53
C PHE A 264 8.67 0.65 -3.66
N PHE A 265 9.50 0.25 -4.63
CA PHE A 265 9.84 1.04 -5.82
C PHE A 265 8.68 1.13 -6.82
N SER A 266 7.72 0.21 -6.71
CA SER A 266 6.46 0.23 -7.47
C SER A 266 5.33 0.95 -6.72
N SER A 267 5.62 1.71 -5.66
CA SER A 267 4.59 2.46 -4.91
C SER A 267 3.77 3.45 -5.76
N PRO A 268 4.30 4.12 -6.82
CA PRO A 268 3.47 4.97 -7.68
C PRO A 268 2.35 4.21 -8.40
N LEU A 269 2.55 2.92 -8.71
CA LEU A 269 1.50 2.06 -9.27
C LEU A 269 0.34 1.89 -8.28
N LEU A 270 0.65 1.68 -7.00
CA LEU A 270 -0.38 1.60 -5.95
C LEU A 270 -1.10 2.94 -5.78
N ALA A 271 -0.39 4.06 -5.88
CA ALA A 271 -0.98 5.38 -5.84
C ALA A 271 -1.99 5.56 -6.99
N GLU A 272 -1.60 5.28 -8.24
CA GLU A 272 -2.49 5.34 -9.40
C GLU A 272 -3.73 4.46 -9.22
N HIS A 273 -3.57 3.23 -8.72
CA HIS A 273 -4.69 2.34 -8.42
C HIS A 273 -5.65 2.92 -7.39
N LYS A 274 -5.11 3.46 -6.27
CA LYS A 274 -5.92 4.09 -5.21
C LYS A 274 -6.66 5.32 -5.75
N LYS A 275 -6.00 6.18 -6.54
CA LYS A 275 -6.63 7.35 -7.17
C LYS A 275 -7.74 6.95 -8.13
N LEU A 276 -7.50 5.93 -8.96
CA LEU A 276 -8.51 5.43 -9.90
C LEU A 276 -9.72 4.86 -9.15
N GLN A 277 -9.49 4.09 -8.10
CA GLN A 277 -10.56 3.56 -7.23
C GLN A 277 -11.37 4.69 -6.60
N TRP A 278 -10.72 5.72 -6.08
CA TRP A 278 -11.37 6.92 -5.54
C TRP A 278 -12.23 7.63 -6.60
N CYS A 279 -11.67 7.89 -7.79
CA CYS A 279 -12.41 8.53 -8.88
C CYS A 279 -13.65 7.71 -9.30
N VAL A 280 -13.52 6.38 -9.37
CA VAL A 280 -14.64 5.49 -9.70
C VAL A 280 -15.72 5.53 -8.61
N ALA A 281 -15.35 5.57 -7.34
CA ALA A 281 -16.29 5.66 -6.22
C ALA A 281 -17.05 7.00 -6.26
N ASN A 282 -16.33 8.12 -6.42
CA ASN A 282 -16.92 9.46 -6.41
C ASN A 282 -17.84 9.69 -7.62
N MET A 283 -17.48 9.17 -8.79
CA MET A 283 -18.34 9.21 -9.98
C MET A 283 -19.64 8.43 -9.79
N LYS A 284 -19.59 7.24 -9.19
CA LYS A 284 -20.81 6.46 -8.89
C LYS A 284 -21.73 7.24 -7.94
N SER A 285 -21.17 7.90 -6.93
CA SER A 285 -21.92 8.73 -5.99
C SER A 285 -22.56 9.94 -6.68
N ALA A 286 -21.84 10.62 -7.58
CA ALA A 286 -22.40 11.70 -8.40
C ALA A 286 -23.54 11.22 -9.32
N ARG A 287 -23.39 10.03 -9.91
CA ARG A 287 -24.44 9.40 -10.74
C ARG A 287 -25.69 9.04 -9.94
N ARG A 288 -25.54 8.49 -8.72
CA ARG A 288 -26.68 8.20 -7.83
C ARG A 288 -27.50 9.45 -7.49
N ARG A 289 -26.84 10.62 -7.43
CA ARG A 289 -27.49 11.92 -7.23
C ARG A 289 -28.14 12.50 -8.50
N GLY A 290 -28.19 11.75 -9.61
CA GLY A 290 -28.84 12.17 -10.85
C GLY A 290 -28.02 13.15 -11.71
N ILE A 291 -26.80 13.50 -11.30
CA ILE A 291 -25.97 14.53 -11.95
C ILE A 291 -25.39 14.04 -13.30
N ALA A 292 -25.32 12.72 -13.54
CA ALA A 292 -24.64 12.11 -14.69
C ALA A 292 -25.55 11.19 -15.55
N ASN A 293 -26.82 11.57 -15.75
CA ASN A 293 -27.81 10.71 -16.43
C ASN A 293 -27.82 10.80 -17.97
N GLU A 294 -27.02 11.67 -18.60
CA GLU A 294 -27.06 11.86 -20.07
C GLU A 294 -26.01 11.04 -20.86
N LEU A 295 -25.04 10.42 -20.21
CA LEU A 295 -23.89 9.78 -20.88
C LEU A 295 -24.09 8.30 -21.26
N SER A 296 -25.20 7.65 -20.88
CA SER A 296 -25.41 6.21 -21.10
C SER A 296 -26.08 5.86 -22.43
N ARG A 297 -26.01 6.71 -23.47
CA ARG A 297 -26.45 6.33 -24.80
C ARG A 297 -25.40 5.42 -25.43
N ILE A 298 -25.83 4.21 -25.83
CA ILE A 298 -25.00 3.24 -26.56
C ILE A 298 -24.55 3.90 -27.87
N SER A 299 -23.33 4.42 -27.90
CA SER A 299 -22.72 4.98 -29.11
C SER A 299 -22.06 3.86 -29.91
N MET A 300 -22.31 3.83 -31.23
CA MET A 300 -21.63 2.91 -32.14
C MET A 300 -20.25 3.43 -32.58
N ASN A 301 -19.86 4.62 -32.13
CA ASN A 301 -18.61 5.27 -32.51
C ASN A 301 -17.77 5.54 -31.27
N CYS A 302 -16.45 5.46 -31.43
CA CYS A 302 -15.52 5.87 -30.39
C CYS A 302 -15.70 7.37 -30.10
N SER A 303 -15.91 7.73 -28.84
CA SER A 303 -16.11 9.13 -28.44
C SER A 303 -14.85 9.99 -28.57
N MET A 304 -13.67 9.36 -28.75
CA MET A 304 -12.38 10.04 -28.86
C MET A 304 -11.92 10.28 -30.31
N CYS A 305 -12.26 9.37 -31.24
CA CYS A 305 -11.75 9.39 -32.61
C CYS A 305 -12.81 9.09 -33.67
N SER A 306 -14.08 9.01 -33.27
CA SER A 306 -15.25 8.76 -34.13
C SER A 306 -15.25 7.45 -34.92
N VAL A 307 -14.24 6.58 -34.74
CA VAL A 307 -14.16 5.26 -35.38
C VAL A 307 -15.39 4.43 -35.04
N VAL A 308 -16.07 3.93 -36.06
CA VAL A 308 -17.27 3.09 -35.94
C VAL A 308 -16.86 1.68 -35.50
N PHE A 309 -17.55 1.15 -34.48
CA PHE A 309 -17.36 -0.23 -34.05
C PHE A 309 -17.99 -1.20 -35.07
N GLY A 310 -17.23 -2.19 -35.53
CA GLY A 310 -17.73 -3.19 -36.48
C GLY A 310 -18.94 -3.99 -35.96
N ARG A 311 -19.86 -4.40 -36.85
CA ARG A 311 -21.11 -5.10 -36.50
C ARG A 311 -20.90 -6.43 -35.74
N ALA A 312 -19.74 -7.07 -35.87
CA ALA A 312 -19.36 -8.29 -35.16
C ALA A 312 -19.01 -8.08 -33.65
N VAL A 313 -18.97 -6.83 -33.19
CA VAL A 313 -18.54 -6.46 -31.83
C VAL A 313 -19.68 -6.54 -30.82
N ARG A 314 -20.91 -6.92 -31.22
CA ARG A 314 -22.10 -6.95 -30.33
C ARG A 314 -22.08 -7.99 -29.21
N SER A 315 -21.20 -9.01 -29.27
CA SER A 315 -21.24 -10.16 -28.35
C SER A 315 -20.34 -10.06 -27.11
N ARG A 316 -19.40 -9.10 -27.03
CA ARG A 316 -18.58 -8.89 -25.82
C ARG A 316 -19.28 -7.97 -24.84
N SER A 317 -19.37 -8.42 -23.57
CA SER A 317 -19.86 -7.67 -22.39
C SER A 317 -19.63 -6.16 -22.53
N ASN A 318 -20.69 -5.37 -22.35
CA ASN A 318 -20.71 -3.91 -22.56
C ASN A 318 -19.69 -3.18 -21.65
N ASP A 319 -19.38 -3.76 -20.48
CA ASP A 319 -18.40 -3.23 -19.52
C ASP A 319 -16.95 -3.27 -20.04
N GLN A 320 -16.65 -4.12 -21.03
CA GLN A 320 -15.31 -4.24 -21.61
C GLN A 320 -14.98 -3.18 -22.67
N LYS A 321 -15.88 -2.23 -22.94
CA LYS A 321 -15.71 -1.24 -24.03
C LYS A 321 -15.87 0.22 -23.63
N ASN A 322 -16.36 0.46 -22.43
CA ASN A 322 -16.60 1.81 -21.94
C ASN A 322 -15.49 2.22 -20.98
N CYS A 323 -15.20 3.52 -20.94
CA CYS A 323 -14.38 4.07 -19.88
C CYS A 323 -15.11 3.89 -18.53
N VAL A 324 -14.42 3.36 -17.52
CA VAL A 324 -15.01 3.14 -16.18
C VAL A 324 -15.40 4.44 -15.46
N LEU A 325 -14.84 5.58 -15.88
CA LEU A 325 -15.10 6.90 -15.30
C LEU A 325 -16.21 7.65 -16.04
N CYS A 326 -15.99 8.02 -17.31
CA CYS A 326 -16.96 8.79 -18.08
C CYS A 326 -18.02 7.95 -18.82
N LEU A 327 -17.92 6.62 -18.76
CA LEU A 327 -18.82 5.66 -19.43
C LEU A 327 -18.86 5.74 -20.97
N ALA A 328 -18.08 6.64 -21.57
CA ALA A 328 -17.97 6.79 -23.01
C ALA A 328 -17.44 5.51 -23.67
N SER A 329 -18.05 5.12 -24.79
CA SER A 329 -17.57 4.02 -25.60
C SER A 329 -16.28 4.41 -26.32
N VAL A 330 -15.22 3.62 -26.11
CA VAL A 330 -13.86 3.90 -26.59
C VAL A 330 -13.25 2.69 -27.29
N CYS A 331 -12.60 2.94 -28.43
CA CYS A 331 -11.89 1.89 -29.16
C CYS A 331 -10.62 1.47 -28.40
N SER A 332 -10.03 0.34 -28.80
CA SER A 332 -8.82 -0.20 -28.18
C SER A 332 -7.64 0.76 -28.21
N ASN A 333 -7.55 1.64 -29.21
CA ASN A 333 -6.44 2.59 -29.35
C ASN A 333 -6.63 3.86 -28.51
N CYS A 334 -7.85 4.13 -28.04
CA CYS A 334 -8.17 5.33 -27.27
C CYS A 334 -8.43 5.04 -25.78
N ARG A 335 -8.15 3.81 -25.35
CA ARG A 335 -8.33 3.36 -23.98
C ARG A 335 -7.07 2.68 -23.48
N GLU A 336 -6.85 2.82 -22.20
CA GLU A 336 -5.80 2.17 -21.45
C GLU A 336 -6.42 1.09 -20.57
N GLU A 337 -5.77 -0.07 -20.51
CA GLU A 337 -6.16 -1.14 -19.60
C GLU A 337 -5.47 -0.95 -18.25
N ARG A 338 -6.22 -1.12 -17.17
CA ARG A 338 -5.69 -1.19 -15.81
C ARG A 338 -6.19 -2.43 -15.11
N VAL A 339 -5.28 -3.15 -14.49
CA VAL A 339 -5.57 -4.36 -13.71
C VAL A 339 -5.04 -4.16 -12.31
N PHE A 340 -5.95 -3.99 -11.35
CA PHE A 340 -5.60 -3.88 -9.94
C PHE A 340 -6.21 -5.00 -9.13
N LYS A 341 -5.58 -5.30 -8.00
CA LYS A 341 -6.07 -6.28 -7.04
C LYS A 341 -7.00 -5.59 -6.04
N GLU A 342 -8.17 -6.16 -5.79
CA GLU A 342 -9.13 -5.68 -4.80
C GLU A 342 -9.64 -6.85 -3.95
N LEU A 343 -10.11 -6.54 -2.74
CA LEU A 343 -10.76 -7.53 -1.90
C LEU A 343 -12.23 -7.68 -2.28
N ALA A 344 -12.67 -8.92 -2.35
CA ALA A 344 -14.00 -9.29 -2.80
C ALA A 344 -14.57 -10.39 -1.89
N PRO A 345 -15.82 -10.26 -1.42
CA PRO A 345 -16.52 -11.37 -0.77
C PRO A 345 -16.43 -12.66 -1.58
N HIS A 346 -16.10 -13.73 -0.87
CA HIS A 346 -16.17 -15.08 -1.41
C HIS A 346 -17.64 -15.50 -1.51
N SER A 347 -18.06 -16.01 -2.68
CA SER A 347 -19.47 -16.34 -2.97
C SER A 347 -20.11 -17.32 -1.98
N LYS A 348 -19.32 -18.24 -1.43
CA LYS A 348 -19.76 -19.29 -0.48
C LYS A 348 -19.20 -19.17 0.94
N LYS A 349 -18.24 -18.29 1.22
CA LYS A 349 -17.53 -18.22 2.51
C LYS A 349 -17.61 -16.78 3.04
N LYS A 350 -17.78 -16.58 4.35
CA LYS A 350 -17.65 -15.26 5.00
C LYS A 350 -16.18 -14.80 5.06
N LYS A 351 -15.47 -14.79 3.93
CA LYS A 351 -14.06 -14.40 3.80
C LYS A 351 -13.85 -13.50 2.59
N LEU A 352 -12.86 -12.62 2.67
CA LEU A 352 -12.47 -11.72 1.57
C LEU A 352 -11.31 -12.35 0.79
N LEU A 353 -11.49 -12.49 -0.52
CA LEU A 353 -10.45 -12.96 -1.44
C LEU A 353 -9.88 -11.80 -2.25
N ILE A 354 -8.63 -11.93 -2.65
CA ILE A 354 -8.00 -10.99 -3.58
C ILE A 354 -8.42 -11.37 -5.00
N LYS A 355 -9.10 -10.45 -5.69
CA LYS A 355 -9.49 -10.60 -7.08
C LYS A 355 -8.82 -9.56 -7.95
N LYS A 356 -8.46 -9.96 -9.16
CA LYS A 356 -8.02 -9.02 -10.19
C LYS A 356 -9.26 -8.37 -10.79
N ARG A 357 -9.30 -7.05 -10.77
CA ARG A 357 -10.29 -6.26 -11.48
C ARG A 357 -9.63 -5.56 -12.65
N GLN A 358 -10.12 -5.89 -13.83
CA GLN A 358 -9.75 -5.24 -15.08
C GLN A 358 -10.73 -4.11 -15.36
N VAL A 359 -10.20 -2.92 -15.66
CA VAL A 359 -10.99 -1.76 -16.10
C VAL A 359 -10.33 -1.11 -17.30
N PHE A 360 -11.14 -0.42 -18.11
CA PHE A 360 -10.67 0.40 -19.22
C PHE A 360 -10.90 1.87 -18.91
N VAL A 361 -9.91 2.71 -19.18
CA VAL A 361 -9.98 4.16 -18.94
C VAL A 361 -9.61 4.88 -20.23
N CYS A 362 -10.38 5.87 -20.66
CA CYS A 362 -9.94 6.70 -21.81
C CYS A 362 -8.77 7.60 -21.40
N ARG A 363 -7.95 8.03 -22.36
CA ARG A 363 -6.75 8.84 -22.07
C ARG A 363 -7.05 10.11 -21.26
N PRO A 364 -8.08 10.93 -21.57
CA PRO A 364 -8.39 12.12 -20.77
C PRO A 364 -8.76 11.79 -19.31
N CYS A 365 -9.54 10.72 -19.09
CA CYS A 365 -9.88 10.31 -17.74
C CYS A 365 -8.67 9.74 -16.97
N LEU A 366 -7.73 9.10 -17.66
CA LEU A 366 -6.48 8.66 -17.03
C LEU A 366 -5.61 9.86 -16.64
N GLU A 367 -5.46 10.85 -17.52
CA GLU A 367 -4.76 12.10 -17.18
C GLU A 367 -5.43 12.82 -16.01
N PHE A 368 -6.77 12.86 -15.97
CA PHE A 368 -7.53 13.40 -14.85
C PHE A 368 -7.17 12.68 -13.54
N VAL A 369 -7.15 11.34 -13.54
CA VAL A 369 -6.75 10.55 -12.36
C VAL A 369 -5.32 10.90 -11.93
N GLN A 370 -4.39 10.98 -12.88
CA GLN A 370 -2.98 11.26 -12.59
C GLN A 370 -2.75 12.67 -12.03
N ARG A 371 -3.52 13.68 -12.49
CA ARG A 371 -3.44 15.07 -12.02
C ARG A 371 -3.96 15.30 -10.60
N HIS A 372 -4.77 14.39 -10.05
CA HIS A 372 -5.22 14.53 -8.66
C HIS A 372 -4.03 14.40 -7.72
N LYS A 373 -3.90 15.30 -6.76
CA LYS A 373 -2.84 15.20 -5.76
C LYS A 373 -3.17 14.07 -4.79
N ALA A 374 -2.21 13.18 -4.58
CA ALA A 374 -2.31 12.09 -3.62
C ALA A 374 -2.70 12.55 -2.20
N ALA A 375 -2.12 13.67 -1.72
CA ALA A 375 -2.44 14.24 -0.42
C ALA A 375 -3.90 14.71 -0.30
N ASP A 376 -4.49 15.28 -1.37
CA ASP A 376 -5.87 15.75 -1.35
C ASP A 376 -6.85 14.59 -1.26
N ILE A 377 -6.57 13.50 -1.99
CA ILE A 377 -7.36 12.26 -1.89
C ILE A 377 -7.20 11.65 -0.49
N ALA A 378 -5.98 11.60 0.05
CA ALA A 378 -5.75 11.13 1.41
C ALA A 378 -6.56 11.93 2.44
N ARG A 379 -6.60 13.27 2.34
CA ARG A 379 -7.45 14.12 3.20
C ARG A 379 -8.94 13.85 3.02
N SER A 380 -9.40 13.62 1.79
CA SER A 380 -10.81 13.28 1.54
C SER A 380 -11.25 12.03 2.29
N TYR A 381 -10.38 11.02 2.41
CA TYR A 381 -10.68 9.82 3.21
C TYR A 381 -10.78 10.12 4.72
N ILE A 382 -10.01 11.08 5.22
CA ILE A 382 -10.10 11.51 6.63
C ILE A 382 -11.45 12.19 6.86
N GLN A 383 -11.85 13.06 5.95
CA GLN A 383 -13.15 13.74 6.02
C GLN A 383 -14.30 12.74 5.93
N GLU A 384 -14.22 11.76 5.03
CA GLU A 384 -15.20 10.67 4.93
C GLU A 384 -15.30 9.84 6.22
N GLN A 385 -14.18 9.60 6.92
CA GLN A 385 -14.17 8.91 8.23
C GLN A 385 -14.79 9.75 9.35
N LEU A 386 -14.67 11.07 9.29
CA LEU A 386 -15.25 12.00 10.26
C LEU A 386 -16.75 12.25 10.00
N THR A 387 -17.25 11.96 8.79
CA THR A 387 -18.68 12.05 8.44
C THR A 387 -19.41 10.72 8.71
N PRO A 388 -20.47 10.71 9.53
CA PRO A 388 -21.17 9.47 9.82
C PRO A 388 -22.19 9.06 8.74
N ALA A 389 -22.28 7.75 8.43
CA ALA A 389 -23.12 7.19 7.37
C ALA A 389 -24.62 7.43 7.61
N ALA A 390 -25.28 8.17 6.71
CA ALA A 390 -26.74 8.26 6.65
C ALA A 390 -27.36 6.95 6.16
N SER A 391 -28.43 6.50 6.81
CA SER A 391 -29.18 5.29 6.50
C SER A 391 -29.94 5.40 5.18
N ASP A 392 -29.49 4.69 4.14
CA ASP A 392 -30.30 4.39 2.96
C ASP A 392 -30.69 2.92 2.93
N SER A 393 -31.96 2.66 3.22
CA SER A 393 -32.62 1.37 3.04
C SER A 393 -32.88 1.11 1.56
N SER A 394 -31.89 0.56 0.84
CA SER A 394 -32.15 -0.22 -0.37
C SER A 394 -30.96 -1.15 -0.65
N GLY A 395 -31.24 -2.45 -0.79
CA GLY A 395 -30.22 -3.48 -0.99
C GLY A 395 -29.45 -3.27 -2.30
N ALA A 396 -28.19 -2.86 -2.18
CA ALA A 396 -27.19 -2.98 -3.24
C ALA A 396 -25.79 -3.00 -2.61
N GLY A 397 -25.19 -4.20 -2.53
CA GLY A 397 -23.88 -4.43 -1.95
C GLY A 397 -22.81 -3.48 -2.50
N THR A 398 -22.24 -2.69 -1.61
CA THR A 398 -21.16 -1.73 -1.87
C THR A 398 -19.87 -2.50 -2.13
N TRP A 399 -19.47 -2.60 -3.39
CA TRP A 399 -18.18 -3.16 -3.79
C TRP A 399 -17.11 -2.08 -3.80
N GLY A 400 -16.04 -2.31 -3.05
CA GLY A 400 -14.79 -1.55 -3.09
C GLY A 400 -14.39 -1.03 -1.71
N LEU A 401 -13.33 -1.62 -1.16
CA LEU A 401 -12.52 -1.19 -0.01
C LEU A 401 -13.00 0.10 0.67
N LEU A 402 -13.64 -0.04 1.84
CA LEU A 402 -13.46 0.74 3.07
C LEU A 402 -14.55 0.32 4.09
N TYR A 403 -14.08 -0.27 5.20
CA TYR A 403 -14.72 -0.57 6.49
C TYR A 403 -16.01 -1.42 6.55
N SER A 404 -15.95 -2.54 7.28
CA SER A 404 -17.13 -3.23 7.82
C SER A 404 -17.48 -2.72 9.23
N ASP A 405 -18.61 -2.02 9.31
CA ASP A 405 -19.61 -1.85 10.40
C ASP A 405 -19.17 -1.52 11.85
N SER A 406 -19.41 -0.25 12.27
CA SER A 406 -20.46 0.16 13.26
C SER A 406 -20.45 1.67 13.69
N MET A 407 -21.44 2.46 13.18
CA MET A 407 -22.24 3.63 13.72
C MET A 407 -21.62 4.85 14.48
N PRO A 408 -22.28 6.06 14.60
CA PRO A 408 -23.62 6.48 14.13
C PRO A 408 -23.72 7.82 13.32
N THR A 409 -24.68 7.83 12.38
CA THR A 409 -25.36 8.90 11.60
C THR A 409 -25.30 10.37 12.07
N TRP A 410 -25.03 11.34 11.16
CA TRP A 410 -25.92 12.45 10.70
C TRP A 410 -25.16 13.65 10.06
N SER A 411 -25.87 14.47 9.26
CA SER A 411 -25.42 15.68 8.52
C SER A 411 -26.54 16.75 8.57
N PRO A 412 -26.36 18.05 8.21
CA PRO A 412 -25.27 18.72 7.48
C PRO A 412 -24.70 19.96 8.21
N THR A 413 -23.50 20.50 7.95
CA THR A 413 -23.21 21.42 6.84
C THR A 413 -21.73 21.80 6.85
N ARG A 414 -20.91 21.32 5.90
CA ARG A 414 -19.82 22.08 5.25
C ARG A 414 -19.26 21.25 4.10
N SER A 415 -19.47 21.74 2.91
CA SER A 415 -19.11 21.17 1.62
C SER A 415 -17.62 21.35 1.32
N LEU A 416 -16.91 20.24 1.11
CA LEU A 416 -16.01 20.14 -0.04
C LEU A 416 -16.68 19.19 -1.02
N SER A 417 -17.73 19.69 -1.68
CA SER A 417 -18.16 19.07 -2.93
C SER A 417 -17.04 19.30 -3.94
N MET A 418 -16.56 18.26 -4.60
CA MET A 418 -16.11 18.45 -5.97
C MET A 418 -17.29 19.13 -6.69
N SER A 419 -17.14 20.39 -7.09
CA SER A 419 -18.19 21.09 -7.82
C SER A 419 -18.48 20.31 -9.10
N SER A 420 -19.73 20.35 -9.58
CA SER A 420 -20.10 19.78 -10.88
C SER A 420 -19.17 20.29 -11.99
N GLU A 421 -18.65 21.51 -11.86
CA GLU A 421 -17.67 22.15 -12.75
C GLU A 421 -16.41 21.31 -12.98
N SER A 422 -15.89 20.60 -11.97
CA SER A 422 -14.72 19.72 -12.12
C SER A 422 -14.97 18.55 -13.09
N PHE A 423 -16.24 18.20 -13.30
CA PHE A 423 -16.68 17.14 -14.21
C PHE A 423 -17.42 17.69 -15.45
N GLU A 424 -17.85 18.95 -15.46
CA GLU A 424 -18.38 19.63 -16.65
C GLU A 424 -17.32 19.80 -17.74
N CYS A 425 -16.03 19.72 -17.37
CA CYS A 425 -14.91 19.61 -18.32
C CYS A 425 -14.96 18.31 -19.19
N PHE A 426 -15.85 17.36 -18.89
CA PHE A 426 -16.13 16.17 -19.71
C PHE A 426 -17.36 16.34 -20.61
N GLY A 427 -18.02 17.51 -20.60
CA GLY A 427 -18.95 17.92 -21.62
C GLY A 427 -18.20 18.05 -22.93
N TRP A 428 -18.37 17.07 -23.82
CA TRP A 428 -17.88 17.19 -25.17
C TRP A 428 -18.67 18.31 -25.83
N ASP A 429 -18.08 19.49 -25.96
CA ASP A 429 -18.57 20.52 -26.87
C ASP A 429 -18.55 19.89 -28.26
N ARG A 430 -19.71 19.39 -28.64
CA ARG A 430 -20.06 19.14 -30.02
C ARG A 430 -20.37 20.49 -30.60
N ASP A 431 -19.35 21.19 -31.06
CA ASP A 431 -19.59 22.16 -32.12
C ASP A 431 -18.93 21.72 -33.44
N PRO A 432 -19.64 21.97 -34.56
CA PRO A 432 -19.61 21.16 -35.77
C PRO A 432 -18.41 21.40 -36.70
#